data_AF-A0A2P2IE37-F1
#
_entry.id   AF-A0A2P2IE37-F1
#
_cell.length_a   1.000
_cell.length_b   1.000
_cell.length_c   1.000
_cell.angle_alpha   90.00
_cell.angle_beta   90.00
_cell.angle_gamma   90.00
#
_symmetry.space_group_name_H-M   'P 1'
#
loop_
_entity.id
_entity.type
_entity.pdbx_description
1 polymer ?
#
loop_
_entity_poly.entity_id
_entity_poly.type
_entity_poly.pdbx_seq_one_letter_code
_entity_poly.pdbx_strand_id
1 'polypeptide(L)'
;GPGHTVADGKIYTKGFLDFKVDIQKAIDSLDFYTDKEALDRKHQLEGMSIACDAVMILGKRYSEKAKEMSEKESDPVRKKELLEISKRCEKVPANAPETFEEAIQMYWFIHLCVISELNPWDSFSPGRLDQHLNPFYMKAVEAGTMDREKAKELLQCLWIKFNNQPAPPKVGITLKESGTYTDFANINTGGVTIEGHDGVNEVSYIILDVMDELRLLQPSSNVQISKKTPQAFLKKSLEVVRKGWGQPALYNTDTVIQEMLIAGKTIEDARCGGNSGCIETGAFGKEAYILTGYMNLPKILEITLHNGLDPLSGKKLGLETGDPEKFSTYEELFEAYKKQLKHFIDIKVKGNRIIERL
;
A
#
# COMPACT_ATOMS: atom_id res chain seq x y z
N GLY A 1 -12.46 -6.15 -1.18
CA GLY A 1 -11.92 -6.88 -0.02
C GLY A 1 -11.43 -5.87 0.99
N PRO A 2 -11.03 -6.27 2.21
CA PRO A 2 -10.57 -5.32 3.22
C PRO A 2 -9.40 -4.46 2.73
N GLY A 3 -8.50 -5.01 1.89
CA GLY A 3 -7.41 -4.25 1.29
C GLY A 3 -6.47 -3.69 2.37
N HIS A 4 -6.02 -2.44 2.17
CA HIS A 4 -5.15 -1.72 3.10
C HIS A 4 -3.87 -2.51 3.42
N THR A 5 -3.05 -2.68 2.39
CA THR A 5 -1.77 -3.40 2.48
C THR A 5 -0.80 -2.89 1.42
N VAL A 6 0.46 -3.33 1.51
CA VAL A 6 1.57 -2.85 0.69
C VAL A 6 2.44 -4.03 0.28
N ALA A 7 2.99 -3.98 -0.93
CA ALA A 7 3.94 -4.98 -1.42
C ALA A 7 5.24 -4.99 -0.60
N ASP A 8 5.91 -6.13 -0.58
CA ASP A 8 7.30 -6.24 -0.12
C ASP A 8 8.28 -6.51 -1.27
N GLY A 9 9.49 -6.95 -0.91
CA GLY A 9 10.57 -7.25 -1.83
C GLY A 9 10.42 -8.54 -2.66
N LYS A 10 9.46 -9.44 -2.36
CA LYS A 10 9.48 -10.81 -2.90
C LYS A 10 9.36 -10.83 -4.43
N ILE A 11 8.51 -9.98 -4.99
CA ILE A 11 8.20 -9.92 -6.43
C ILE A 11 9.41 -9.47 -7.28
N TYR A 12 10.41 -8.87 -6.64
CA TYR A 12 11.64 -8.43 -7.30
C TYR A 12 12.72 -9.52 -7.33
N THR A 13 12.53 -10.61 -6.59
CA THR A 13 13.50 -11.72 -6.51
C THR A 13 12.95 -13.05 -6.97
N LYS A 14 11.62 -13.15 -7.14
CA LYS A 14 10.91 -14.35 -7.56
C LYS A 14 9.88 -14.04 -8.63
N GLY A 15 9.76 -14.93 -9.61
CA GLY A 15 8.63 -14.96 -10.53
C GLY A 15 7.47 -15.81 -10.00
N PHE A 16 6.33 -15.76 -10.67
CA PHE A 16 5.17 -16.58 -10.31
C PHE A 16 5.37 -18.08 -10.55
N LEU A 17 6.31 -18.49 -11.41
CA LEU A 17 6.75 -19.88 -11.48
C LEU A 17 7.41 -20.32 -10.17
N ASP A 18 8.26 -19.48 -9.57
CA ASP A 18 8.92 -19.80 -8.30
C ASP A 18 7.93 -19.83 -7.13
N PHE A 19 6.89 -19.00 -7.17
CA PHE A 19 5.80 -19.08 -6.19
C PHE A 19 5.00 -20.36 -6.33
N LYS A 20 4.69 -20.82 -7.55
CA LYS A 20 4.04 -22.13 -7.75
C LYS A 20 4.86 -23.29 -7.23
N VAL A 21 6.18 -23.25 -7.38
CA VAL A 21 7.08 -24.28 -6.80
C VAL A 21 6.96 -24.30 -5.28
N ASP A 22 6.95 -23.15 -4.62
CA ASP A 22 6.82 -23.08 -3.16
C ASP A 22 5.44 -23.50 -2.67
N ILE A 23 4.38 -23.12 -3.40
CA ILE A 23 3.00 -23.55 -3.13
C ILE A 23 2.89 -25.07 -3.23
N GLN A 24 3.47 -25.68 -4.27
CA GLN A 24 3.44 -27.13 -4.44
C GLN A 24 4.19 -27.84 -3.30
N LYS A 25 5.37 -27.35 -2.93
CA LYS A 25 6.11 -27.88 -1.76
C LYS A 25 5.28 -27.79 -0.48
N ALA A 26 4.55 -26.69 -0.27
CA ALA A 26 3.66 -26.54 0.88
C ALA A 26 2.52 -27.56 0.85
N ILE A 27 1.87 -27.77 -0.31
CA ILE A 27 0.82 -28.79 -0.50
C ILE A 27 1.37 -30.19 -0.19
N ASP A 28 2.54 -30.52 -0.72
CA ASP A 28 3.17 -31.84 -0.54
C ASP A 28 3.57 -32.10 0.91
N SER A 29 3.73 -31.03 1.72
CA SER A 29 4.09 -31.10 3.14
C SER A 29 2.90 -31.18 4.10
N LEU A 30 1.66 -31.12 3.61
CA LEU A 30 0.47 -31.11 4.46
C LEU A 30 0.27 -32.47 5.16
N ASP A 31 0.07 -32.43 6.48
CA ASP A 31 -0.24 -33.61 7.27
C ASP A 31 -1.75 -33.84 7.41
N PHE A 32 -2.30 -34.65 6.51
CA PHE A 32 -3.73 -35.02 6.55
C PHE A 32 -4.11 -35.96 7.71
N TYR A 33 -3.17 -36.47 8.49
CA TYR A 33 -3.44 -37.40 9.59
C TYR A 33 -3.68 -36.67 10.91
N THR A 34 -2.94 -35.59 11.20
CA THR A 34 -3.04 -34.89 12.50
C THR A 34 -3.49 -33.43 12.40
N ASP A 35 -3.29 -32.77 11.26
CA ASP A 35 -3.71 -31.38 11.07
C ASP A 35 -5.17 -31.32 10.61
N LYS A 36 -6.05 -30.89 11.53
CA LYS A 36 -7.49 -30.74 11.27
C LYS A 36 -7.80 -29.66 10.22
N GLU A 37 -6.88 -28.74 9.96
CA GLU A 37 -7.01 -27.67 8.96
C GLU A 37 -6.34 -28.03 7.62
N ALA A 38 -5.74 -29.22 7.48
CA ALA A 38 -4.98 -29.60 6.29
C ALA A 38 -5.78 -29.45 4.99
N LEU A 39 -7.07 -29.81 5.02
CA LEU A 39 -7.94 -29.68 3.85
C LEU A 39 -8.19 -28.21 3.47
N ASP A 40 -8.45 -27.35 4.45
CA ASP A 40 -8.68 -25.92 4.22
C ASP A 40 -7.41 -25.23 3.71
N ARG A 41 -6.24 -25.57 4.29
CA ARG A 41 -4.93 -25.11 3.83
C ARG A 41 -4.65 -25.56 2.41
N LYS A 42 -4.99 -26.81 2.06
CA LYS A 42 -4.86 -27.33 0.70
C LYS A 42 -5.67 -26.51 -0.29
N HIS A 43 -6.95 -26.25 0.00
CA HIS A 43 -7.82 -25.46 -0.87
C HIS A 43 -7.30 -24.03 -1.04
N GLN A 44 -6.80 -23.41 0.03
CA GLN A 44 -6.19 -22.08 -0.04
C GLN A 44 -4.94 -22.08 -0.95
N LEU A 45 -4.06 -23.06 -0.80
CA LEU A 45 -2.84 -23.20 -1.61
C LEU A 45 -3.17 -23.49 -3.09
N GLU A 46 -4.15 -24.35 -3.37
CA GLU A 46 -4.64 -24.61 -4.73
C GLU A 46 -5.19 -23.33 -5.36
N GLY A 47 -5.95 -22.52 -4.60
CA GLY A 47 -6.41 -21.19 -5.03
C GLY A 47 -5.25 -20.24 -5.36
N MET A 48 -4.22 -20.19 -4.52
CA MET A 48 -3.00 -19.39 -4.78
C MET A 48 -2.27 -19.86 -6.05
N SER A 49 -2.21 -21.17 -6.30
CA SER A 49 -1.59 -21.74 -7.51
C SER A 49 -2.32 -21.29 -8.79
N ILE A 50 -3.66 -21.29 -8.76
CA ILE A 50 -4.50 -20.80 -9.85
C ILE A 50 -4.30 -19.29 -10.06
N ALA A 51 -4.21 -18.51 -8.98
CA ALA A 51 -3.93 -17.08 -9.06
C ALA A 51 -2.57 -16.80 -9.74
N CYS A 52 -1.54 -17.61 -9.45
CA CYS A 52 -0.26 -17.51 -10.14
C CYS A 52 -0.39 -17.73 -11.65
N ASP A 53 -1.17 -18.72 -12.08
CA ASP A 53 -1.44 -18.94 -13.50
C ASP A 53 -2.13 -17.75 -14.16
N ALA A 54 -3.11 -17.15 -13.48
CA ALA A 54 -3.82 -15.97 -13.99
C ALA A 54 -2.87 -14.78 -14.22
N VAL A 55 -1.96 -14.53 -13.27
CA VAL A 55 -0.96 -13.45 -13.38
C VAL A 55 0.02 -13.71 -14.54
N MET A 56 0.48 -14.95 -14.72
CA MET A 56 1.35 -15.32 -15.84
C MET A 56 0.65 -15.20 -17.20
N ILE A 57 -0.63 -15.59 -17.27
CA ILE A 57 -1.45 -15.44 -18.48
C ILE A 57 -1.57 -13.95 -18.86
N LEU A 58 -1.69 -13.05 -17.89
CA LEU A 58 -1.73 -11.61 -18.15
C LEU A 58 -0.47 -11.13 -18.87
N GLY A 59 0.72 -11.48 -18.36
CA GLY A 59 2.00 -11.12 -18.98
C GLY A 59 2.12 -11.65 -20.40
N LYS A 60 1.79 -12.94 -20.61
CA LYS A 60 1.80 -13.57 -21.94
C LYS A 60 0.88 -12.86 -22.92
N ARG A 61 -0.36 -12.54 -22.53
CA ARG A 61 -1.32 -11.84 -23.40
C ARG A 61 -0.84 -10.44 -23.79
N TYR A 62 -0.21 -9.72 -22.85
CA TYR A 62 0.39 -8.41 -23.16
C TYR A 62 1.63 -8.53 -24.06
N SER A 63 2.43 -9.58 -23.89
CA SER A 63 3.56 -9.86 -24.77
C SER A 63 3.13 -10.09 -26.21
N GLU A 64 2.13 -10.97 -26.42
CA GLU A 64 1.54 -11.25 -27.72
C GLU A 64 0.90 -10.00 -28.33
N LYS A 65 0.19 -9.20 -27.52
CA LYS A 65 -0.45 -7.98 -28.00
C LYS A 65 0.55 -6.93 -28.46
N ALA A 66 1.62 -6.71 -27.68
CA ALA A 66 2.66 -5.75 -28.04
C ALA A 66 3.41 -6.19 -29.32
N LYS A 67 3.66 -7.49 -29.49
CA LYS A 67 4.22 -8.05 -30.72
C LYS A 67 3.32 -7.80 -31.92
N GLU A 68 2.04 -8.12 -31.83
CA GLU A 68 1.04 -7.88 -32.89
C GLU A 68 0.99 -6.40 -33.30
N MET A 69 1.05 -5.48 -32.33
CA MET A 69 1.08 -4.05 -32.59
C MET A 69 2.37 -3.62 -33.29
N SER A 70 3.53 -4.19 -32.90
CA SER A 70 4.82 -3.86 -33.51
C SER A 70 4.93 -4.26 -34.99
N GLU A 71 4.21 -5.31 -35.41
CA GLU A 71 4.16 -5.76 -36.80
C GLU A 71 3.41 -4.78 -37.70
N LYS A 72 2.45 -4.05 -37.12
CA LYS A 72 1.59 -3.05 -37.80
C LYS A 72 2.10 -1.62 -37.64
N GLU A 73 3.10 -1.40 -36.80
CA GLU A 73 3.65 -0.07 -36.51
C GLU A 73 4.62 0.38 -37.61
N SER A 74 4.42 1.62 -38.07
CA SER A 74 5.19 2.25 -39.13
C SER A 74 6.33 3.11 -38.58
N ASP A 75 6.16 3.72 -37.41
CA ASP A 75 7.22 4.48 -36.76
C ASP A 75 8.29 3.52 -36.20
N PRO A 76 9.54 3.57 -36.70
CA PRO A 76 10.59 2.67 -36.24
C PRO A 76 10.92 2.81 -34.74
N VAL A 77 10.75 4.00 -34.16
CA VAL A 77 10.99 4.23 -32.72
C VAL A 77 9.91 3.50 -31.91
N ARG A 78 8.63 3.76 -32.21
CA ARG A 78 7.52 3.12 -31.53
C ARG A 78 7.51 1.61 -31.71
N LYS A 79 7.86 1.12 -32.90
CA LYS A 79 7.99 -0.31 -33.18
C LYS A 79 9.03 -0.97 -32.28
N LYS A 80 10.18 -0.33 -32.08
CA LYS A 80 11.22 -0.82 -31.17
C LYS A 80 10.70 -0.88 -29.74
N GLU A 81 10.03 0.15 -29.25
CA GLU A 81 9.43 0.16 -27.91
C GLU A 81 8.43 -0.99 -27.71
N LEU A 82 7.56 -1.24 -28.70
CA LEU A 82 6.59 -2.34 -28.66
C LEU A 82 7.25 -3.72 -28.61
N LEU A 83 8.33 -3.91 -29.37
CA LEU A 83 9.14 -5.14 -29.31
C LEU A 83 9.80 -5.32 -27.94
N GLU A 84 10.30 -4.23 -27.34
CA GLU A 84 10.86 -4.28 -25.99
C GLU A 84 9.79 -4.57 -24.92
N ILE A 85 8.59 -3.98 -25.03
CA ILE A 85 7.44 -4.32 -24.17
C ILE A 85 7.11 -5.80 -24.31
N SER A 86 7.04 -6.31 -25.53
CA SER A 86 6.75 -7.72 -25.80
C SER A 86 7.75 -8.65 -25.12
N LYS A 87 9.05 -8.38 -25.28
CA LYS A 87 10.13 -9.15 -24.65
C LYS A 87 10.07 -9.09 -23.12
N ARG A 88 9.82 -7.92 -22.53
CA ARG A 88 9.71 -7.77 -21.06
C ARG A 88 8.52 -8.56 -20.53
N CYS A 89 7.35 -8.45 -21.17
CA CYS A 89 6.13 -9.14 -20.75
C CYS A 89 6.16 -10.66 -21.00
N GLU A 90 7.01 -11.13 -21.92
CA GLU A 90 7.25 -12.57 -22.10
C GLU A 90 7.96 -13.17 -20.88
N LYS A 91 8.83 -12.37 -20.23
CA LYS A 91 9.59 -12.78 -19.06
C LYS A 91 8.84 -12.56 -17.75
N VAL A 92 8.42 -11.32 -17.46
CA VAL A 92 7.67 -10.96 -16.25
C VAL A 92 6.16 -10.96 -16.55
N PRO A 93 5.32 -11.53 -15.68
CA PRO A 93 5.60 -11.88 -14.29
C PRO A 93 5.97 -13.36 -14.05
N ALA A 94 6.11 -14.19 -15.08
CA ALA A 94 6.41 -15.62 -14.91
C ALA A 94 7.75 -15.86 -14.21
N ASN A 95 8.78 -15.08 -14.56
CA ASN A 95 10.12 -15.14 -14.00
C ASN A 95 10.45 -13.88 -13.19
N ALA A 96 11.46 -13.94 -12.34
CA ALA A 96 11.96 -12.77 -11.62
C ALA A 96 12.46 -11.68 -12.60
N PRO A 97 12.27 -10.39 -12.28
CA PRO A 97 12.86 -9.32 -13.07
C PRO A 97 14.39 -9.31 -12.95
N GLU A 98 15.09 -8.91 -14.00
CA GLU A 98 16.56 -8.76 -14.00
C GLU A 98 17.01 -7.34 -14.39
N THR A 99 16.09 -6.52 -14.92
CA THR A 99 16.33 -5.12 -15.28
C THR A 99 15.38 -4.18 -14.54
N PHE A 100 15.72 -2.89 -14.52
CA PHE A 100 14.90 -1.85 -13.90
C PHE A 100 13.51 -1.74 -14.56
N GLU A 101 13.45 -1.86 -15.89
CA GLU A 101 12.20 -1.86 -16.64
C GLU A 101 11.32 -3.08 -16.31
N GLU A 102 11.94 -4.27 -16.20
CA GLU A 102 11.24 -5.50 -15.83
C GLU A 102 10.71 -5.41 -14.39
N ALA A 103 11.46 -4.82 -13.45
CA ALA A 103 11.04 -4.64 -12.07
C ALA A 103 9.83 -3.71 -11.94
N ILE A 104 9.82 -2.60 -12.68
CA ILE A 104 8.66 -1.69 -12.76
C ILE A 104 7.45 -2.41 -13.37
N GLN A 105 7.64 -3.13 -14.47
CA GLN A 105 6.56 -3.84 -15.15
C GLN A 105 6.00 -5.00 -14.32
N MET A 106 6.85 -5.73 -13.59
CA MET A 106 6.47 -6.77 -12.63
C MET A 106 5.53 -6.20 -11.57
N TYR A 107 5.96 -5.12 -10.88
CA TYR A 107 5.12 -4.45 -9.90
C TYR A 107 3.79 -4.00 -10.51
N TRP A 108 3.82 -3.39 -11.70
CA TRP A 108 2.61 -2.87 -12.33
C TRP A 108 1.60 -3.96 -12.70
N PHE A 109 2.05 -5.14 -13.17
CA PHE A 109 1.15 -6.26 -13.40
C PHE A 109 0.49 -6.75 -12.11
N ILE A 110 1.26 -6.85 -11.02
CA ILE A 110 0.74 -7.31 -9.73
C ILE A 110 -0.26 -6.30 -9.16
N HIS A 111 0.06 -5.00 -9.24
CA HIS A 111 -0.86 -3.93 -8.87
C HIS A 111 -2.20 -4.08 -9.60
N LEU A 112 -2.20 -4.23 -10.92
CA LEU A 112 -3.42 -4.43 -11.71
C LEU A 112 -4.19 -5.69 -11.30
N CYS A 113 -3.51 -6.80 -11.06
CA CYS A 113 -4.15 -8.04 -10.62
C CYS A 113 -4.83 -7.87 -9.26
N VAL A 114 -4.14 -7.29 -8.26
CA VAL A 114 -4.67 -7.11 -6.90
C VAL A 114 -5.90 -6.20 -6.90
N ILE A 115 -5.86 -5.06 -7.62
CA ILE A 115 -6.99 -4.12 -7.67
C ILE A 115 -8.14 -4.56 -8.58
N SER A 116 -7.94 -5.62 -9.37
CA SER A 116 -8.98 -6.20 -10.23
C SER A 116 -9.59 -7.47 -9.63
N GLU A 117 -8.82 -8.18 -8.79
CA GLU A 117 -9.30 -9.35 -8.04
C GLU A 117 -10.44 -8.95 -7.10
N LEU A 118 -10.26 -7.83 -6.40
CA LEU A 118 -11.26 -7.20 -5.55
C LEU A 118 -11.18 -5.69 -5.70
N ASN A 119 -12.10 -4.97 -5.07
CA ASN A 119 -11.96 -3.53 -4.79
C ASN A 119 -11.34 -3.37 -3.38
N PRO A 120 -10.00 -3.39 -3.20
CA PRO A 120 -9.35 -3.16 -1.91
C PRO A 120 -9.37 -1.69 -1.51
N TRP A 121 -9.35 -1.40 -0.21
CA TRP A 121 -8.97 -0.06 0.27
C TRP A 121 -7.53 0.25 -0.11
N ASP A 122 -7.29 1.51 -0.49
CA ASP A 122 -5.98 2.11 -0.76
C ASP A 122 -5.19 1.46 -1.90
N SER A 123 -5.92 0.90 -2.88
CA SER A 123 -5.35 0.33 -4.08
C SER A 123 -4.29 -0.73 -3.75
N PHE A 124 -3.10 -0.62 -4.34
CA PHE A 124 -1.91 -1.37 -3.95
C PHE A 124 -0.67 -0.49 -4.13
N SER A 125 0.25 -0.54 -3.17
CA SER A 125 1.49 0.27 -3.17
C SER A 125 2.73 -0.62 -3.28
N PRO A 126 3.80 -0.15 -3.96
CA PRO A 126 5.10 -0.83 -3.95
C PRO A 126 5.87 -0.63 -2.63
N GLY A 127 5.34 0.20 -1.72
CA GLY A 127 5.97 0.52 -0.44
C GLY A 127 7.28 1.27 -0.62
N ARG A 128 8.38 0.59 -0.33
CA ARG A 128 9.76 1.13 -0.32
C ARG A 128 10.38 1.05 -1.71
N LEU A 129 9.73 1.67 -2.70
CA LEU A 129 10.03 1.52 -4.13
C LEU A 129 11.50 1.84 -4.45
N ASP A 130 12.08 2.87 -3.82
CA ASP A 130 13.48 3.24 -4.00
C ASP A 130 14.43 2.11 -3.58
N GLN A 131 14.16 1.46 -2.45
CA GLN A 131 14.97 0.32 -1.98
C GLN A 131 14.86 -0.87 -2.93
N HIS A 132 13.67 -1.14 -3.45
CA HIS A 132 13.43 -2.28 -4.35
C HIS A 132 14.04 -2.08 -5.74
N LEU A 133 14.02 -0.85 -6.27
CA LEU A 133 14.55 -0.55 -7.60
C LEU A 133 16.05 -0.23 -7.62
N ASN A 134 16.63 0.25 -6.51
CA ASN A 134 18.04 0.67 -6.48
C ASN A 134 19.04 -0.42 -6.93
N PRO A 135 18.90 -1.71 -6.56
CA PRO A 135 19.80 -2.75 -7.06
C PRO A 135 19.76 -2.90 -8.59
N PHE A 136 18.57 -2.80 -9.20
CA PHE A 136 18.42 -2.86 -10.67
C PHE A 136 18.99 -1.62 -11.35
N TYR A 137 18.77 -0.45 -10.76
CA TYR A 137 19.31 0.81 -11.25
C TYR A 137 20.84 0.80 -11.27
N MET A 138 21.46 0.48 -10.13
CA MET A 138 22.92 0.42 -10.01
C MET A 138 23.56 -0.54 -11.00
N LYS A 139 23.04 -1.77 -11.09
CA LYS A 139 23.50 -2.78 -12.05
C LYS A 139 23.40 -2.28 -13.50
N ALA A 140 22.30 -1.59 -13.85
CA ALA A 140 22.08 -1.13 -15.21
C ALA A 140 22.96 0.09 -15.58
N VAL A 141 23.23 0.98 -14.61
CA VAL A 141 24.16 2.10 -14.75
C VAL A 141 25.60 1.60 -14.91
N GLU A 142 26.03 0.64 -14.09
CA GLU A 142 27.35 0.01 -14.20
C GLU A 142 27.56 -0.69 -15.55
N ALA A 143 26.49 -1.31 -16.08
CA ALA A 143 26.50 -1.92 -17.41
C ALA A 143 26.38 -0.91 -18.57
N GLY A 144 26.21 0.38 -18.30
CA GLY A 144 26.03 1.42 -19.33
C GLY A 144 24.71 1.32 -20.11
N THR A 145 23.70 0.66 -19.56
CA THR A 145 22.39 0.42 -20.20
C THR A 145 21.26 1.31 -19.67
N MET A 146 21.54 2.06 -18.62
CA MET A 146 20.62 2.98 -17.95
C MET A 146 21.38 4.25 -17.60
N ASP A 147 20.72 5.38 -17.76
CA ASP A 147 21.12 6.65 -17.18
C ASP A 147 19.99 7.19 -16.29
N ARG A 148 20.25 8.33 -15.65
CA ARG A 148 19.28 8.97 -14.77
C ARG A 148 18.01 9.41 -15.47
N GLU A 149 18.11 9.95 -16.69
CA GLU A 149 16.95 10.49 -17.42
C GLU A 149 16.04 9.36 -17.90
N LYS A 150 16.60 8.25 -18.38
CA LYS A 150 15.83 7.06 -18.75
C LYS A 150 15.13 6.44 -17.54
N ALA A 151 15.79 6.37 -16.39
CA ALA A 151 15.16 5.88 -15.15
C ALA A 151 14.02 6.82 -14.69
N LYS A 152 14.22 8.14 -14.80
CA LYS A 152 13.20 9.16 -14.51
C LYS A 152 12.00 9.02 -15.43
N GLU A 153 12.20 8.88 -16.75
CA GLU A 153 11.13 8.70 -17.73
C GLU A 153 10.27 7.45 -17.43
N LEU A 154 10.88 6.33 -17.07
CA LEU A 154 10.17 5.11 -16.72
C LEU A 154 9.33 5.27 -15.44
N LEU A 155 9.85 5.99 -14.45
CA LEU A 155 9.09 6.31 -13.24
C LEU A 155 7.99 7.34 -13.53
N GLN A 156 8.21 8.30 -14.43
CA GLN A 156 7.15 9.20 -14.89
C GLN A 156 6.02 8.43 -15.57
N CYS A 157 6.35 7.45 -16.42
CA CYS A 157 5.37 6.52 -16.97
C CYS A 157 4.57 5.83 -15.86
N LEU A 158 5.25 5.29 -14.84
CA LEU A 158 4.58 4.64 -13.70
C LEU A 158 3.65 5.59 -12.94
N TRP A 159 4.06 6.84 -12.70
CA TRP A 159 3.20 7.86 -12.06
C TRP A 159 1.93 8.12 -12.88
N ILE A 160 2.07 8.26 -14.20
CA ILE A 160 0.91 8.40 -15.10
C ILE A 160 0.03 7.15 -15.04
N LYS A 161 0.61 5.95 -14.91
CA LYS A 161 -0.15 4.70 -14.75
C LYS A 161 -1.02 4.70 -13.48
N PHE A 162 -0.49 5.11 -12.33
CA PHE A 162 -1.28 5.30 -11.10
C PHE A 162 -2.39 6.33 -11.30
N ASN A 163 -2.09 7.49 -11.89
CA ASN A 163 -3.07 8.55 -12.08
C ASN A 163 -4.22 8.18 -13.03
N ASN A 164 -4.02 7.16 -13.88
CA ASN A 164 -5.06 6.60 -14.73
C ASN A 164 -6.02 5.64 -14.00
N GLN A 165 -5.78 5.30 -12.72
CA GLN A 165 -6.64 4.42 -11.92
C GLN A 165 -7.35 5.24 -10.84
N PRO A 166 -8.60 5.69 -11.05
CA PRO A 166 -9.39 6.26 -9.96
C PRO A 166 -9.85 5.16 -9.00
N ALA A 167 -10.06 5.52 -7.75
CA ALA A 167 -10.79 4.68 -6.81
C ALA A 167 -12.17 4.34 -7.43
N PRO A 168 -12.62 3.07 -7.40
CA PRO A 168 -13.93 2.71 -7.94
C PRO A 168 -15.07 3.53 -7.31
N PRO A 169 -16.20 3.74 -8.02
CA PRO A 169 -17.26 4.63 -7.56
C PRO A 169 -17.78 4.29 -6.16
N LYS A 170 -17.80 5.32 -5.30
CA LYS A 170 -18.29 5.23 -3.91
C LYS A 170 -19.68 5.87 -3.83
N VAL A 171 -20.55 5.34 -2.95
CA VAL A 171 -21.89 5.91 -2.67
C VAL A 171 -22.15 5.98 -1.17
N GLY A 172 -23.17 6.74 -0.76
CA GLY A 172 -23.63 6.77 0.64
C GLY A 172 -22.56 7.24 1.62
N ILE A 173 -22.40 6.52 2.73
CA ILE A 173 -21.44 6.87 3.80
C ILE A 173 -19.99 6.73 3.30
N THR A 174 -19.68 5.72 2.47
CA THR A 174 -18.35 5.52 1.89
C THR A 174 -17.90 6.73 1.05
N LEU A 175 -18.82 7.34 0.30
CA LEU A 175 -18.51 8.57 -0.44
C LEU A 175 -18.29 9.76 0.49
N LYS A 176 -19.03 9.85 1.60
CA LYS A 176 -18.89 10.95 2.56
C LYS A 176 -17.58 10.88 3.35
N GLU A 177 -17.10 9.67 3.67
CA GLU A 177 -15.82 9.49 4.38
C GLU A 177 -14.60 9.51 3.45
N SER A 178 -14.77 9.19 2.16
CA SER A 178 -13.69 9.18 1.16
C SER A 178 -14.14 9.84 -0.15
N GLY A 179 -14.47 11.13 -0.08
CA GLY A 179 -15.00 11.95 -1.18
C GLY A 179 -13.94 12.38 -2.19
N THR A 180 -13.23 11.43 -2.78
CA THR A 180 -12.11 11.66 -3.72
C THR A 180 -12.01 10.56 -4.77
N TYR A 181 -11.43 10.90 -5.93
CA TYR A 181 -11.02 9.95 -6.98
C TYR A 181 -9.69 9.26 -6.69
N THR A 182 -8.87 9.82 -5.80
CA THR A 182 -7.58 9.22 -5.43
C THR A 182 -7.80 7.92 -4.65
N ASP A 183 -6.97 6.92 -4.91
CA ASP A 183 -7.05 5.60 -4.29
C ASP A 183 -5.84 5.28 -3.40
N PHE A 184 -5.19 6.33 -2.87
CA PHE A 184 -4.25 6.29 -1.75
C PHE A 184 -3.06 5.29 -1.87
N ALA A 185 -2.61 4.98 -3.08
CA ALA A 185 -1.36 4.24 -3.31
C ALA A 185 -0.15 5.05 -2.78
N ASN A 186 0.28 4.75 -1.56
CA ASN A 186 1.26 5.54 -0.82
C ASN A 186 2.69 4.97 -0.93
N ILE A 187 3.59 5.69 -1.59
CA ILE A 187 5.00 5.31 -1.79
C ILE A 187 5.86 5.97 -0.72
N ASN A 188 6.74 5.19 -0.09
CA ASN A 188 7.63 5.64 0.98
C ASN A 188 9.09 5.68 0.49
N THR A 189 9.63 6.87 0.29
CA THR A 189 10.99 7.10 -0.21
C THR A 189 11.93 7.57 0.91
N GLY A 190 13.21 7.20 0.90
CA GLY A 190 14.19 7.61 1.92
C GLY A 190 14.31 6.58 3.05
N GLY A 191 14.09 6.97 4.31
CA GLY A 191 14.04 6.05 5.45
C GLY A 191 15.37 5.34 5.77
N VAL A 192 15.28 4.08 6.21
CA VAL A 192 16.43 3.23 6.56
C VAL A 192 16.45 1.91 5.79
N THR A 193 17.61 1.25 5.76
CA THR A 193 17.78 -0.13 5.27
C THR A 193 17.30 -1.16 6.29
N ILE A 194 17.24 -2.45 5.92
CA ILE A 194 16.89 -3.56 6.84
C ILE A 194 17.91 -3.72 7.99
N GLU A 195 19.17 -3.36 7.77
CA GLU A 195 20.22 -3.28 8.80
C GLU A 195 20.09 -2.00 9.65
N GLY A 196 19.23 -1.06 9.22
CA GLY A 196 18.96 0.20 9.89
C GLY A 196 19.93 1.32 9.51
N HIS A 197 20.70 1.21 8.43
CA HIS A 197 21.52 2.31 7.91
C HIS A 197 20.66 3.34 7.17
N ASP A 198 21.26 4.47 6.77
CA ASP A 198 20.58 5.41 5.86
C ASP A 198 20.14 4.70 4.58
N GLY A 199 18.85 4.82 4.24
CA GLY A 199 18.25 4.20 3.06
C GLY A 199 18.25 5.11 1.82
N VAL A 200 18.60 6.39 1.94
CA VAL A 200 18.58 7.32 0.81
C VAL A 200 19.58 6.89 -0.27
N ASN A 201 19.12 6.82 -1.52
CA ASN A 201 19.92 6.47 -2.69
C ASN A 201 19.54 7.33 -3.91
N GLU A 202 20.17 7.09 -5.07
CA GLU A 202 19.91 7.90 -6.27
C GLU A 202 18.46 7.76 -6.75
N VAL A 203 17.86 6.57 -6.65
CA VAL A 203 16.45 6.37 -6.99
C VAL A 203 15.54 7.20 -6.08
N SER A 204 15.92 7.40 -4.81
CA SER A 204 15.20 8.30 -3.91
C SER A 204 15.15 9.75 -4.45
N TYR A 205 16.24 10.26 -5.01
CA TYR A 205 16.27 11.60 -5.61
C TYR A 205 15.54 11.64 -6.95
N ILE A 206 15.62 10.60 -7.78
CA ILE A 206 14.85 10.50 -9.03
C ILE A 206 13.36 10.56 -8.72
N ILE A 207 12.86 9.83 -7.71
CA ILE A 207 11.45 9.87 -7.32
C ILE A 207 11.02 11.30 -6.91
N LEU A 208 11.85 12.03 -6.17
CA LEU A 208 11.58 13.43 -5.82
C LEU A 208 11.48 14.33 -7.05
N ASP A 209 12.32 14.13 -8.06
CA ASP A 209 12.23 14.89 -9.31
C ASP A 209 10.98 14.50 -10.12
N VAL A 210 10.66 13.21 -10.22
CA VAL A 210 9.45 12.72 -10.91
C VAL A 210 8.19 13.36 -10.33
N MET A 211 8.03 13.33 -9.01
CA MET A 211 6.84 13.87 -8.35
C MET A 211 6.75 15.39 -8.48
N ASP A 212 7.89 16.09 -8.46
CA ASP A 212 7.97 17.55 -8.56
C ASP A 212 7.70 18.05 -9.98
N GLU A 213 8.18 17.30 -11.00
CA GLU A 213 7.94 17.58 -12.41
C GLU A 213 6.48 17.29 -12.79
N LEU A 214 5.92 16.13 -12.39
CA LEU A 214 4.59 15.71 -12.83
C LEU A 214 3.44 16.34 -12.02
N ARG A 215 3.63 16.56 -10.71
CA ARG A 215 2.60 17.11 -9.79
C ARG A 215 1.24 16.44 -9.90
N LEU A 216 1.24 15.13 -10.09
CA LEU A 216 0.04 14.31 -10.08
C LEU A 216 -0.38 13.98 -8.65
N LEU A 217 -1.69 13.87 -8.41
CA LEU A 217 -2.22 13.49 -7.10
C LEU A 217 -2.04 11.99 -6.81
N GLN A 218 -1.78 11.19 -7.83
CA GLN A 218 -1.50 9.76 -7.71
C GLN A 218 -0.18 9.41 -8.41
N PRO A 219 0.66 8.53 -7.80
CA PRO A 219 0.53 7.99 -6.45
C PRO A 219 0.69 9.09 -5.37
N SER A 220 0.34 8.75 -4.13
CA SER A 220 0.71 9.58 -2.98
C SER A 220 2.20 9.35 -2.70
N SER A 221 3.05 10.26 -3.16
CA SER A 221 4.52 10.11 -3.10
C SER A 221 5.07 10.82 -1.87
N ASN A 222 5.56 10.05 -0.90
CA ASN A 222 5.94 10.57 0.42
C ASN A 222 7.37 10.16 0.80
N VAL A 223 7.89 10.82 1.85
CA VAL A 223 9.24 10.54 2.35
C VAL A 223 9.24 10.13 3.81
N GLN A 224 10.10 9.16 4.11
CA GLN A 224 10.45 8.75 5.45
C GLN A 224 11.73 9.47 5.90
N ILE A 225 11.66 10.15 7.04
CA ILE A 225 12.74 10.92 7.64
C ILE A 225 13.15 10.25 8.96
N SER A 226 14.41 9.84 9.04
CA SER A 226 15.07 9.33 10.24
C SER A 226 16.08 10.35 10.75
N LYS A 227 16.50 10.22 12.02
CA LYS A 227 17.75 10.82 12.52
C LYS A 227 19.00 10.48 11.68
N LYS A 228 18.93 9.43 10.85
CA LYS A 228 20.02 9.01 9.93
C LYS A 228 19.92 9.62 8.54
N THR A 229 18.79 10.27 8.21
CA THR A 229 18.57 10.84 6.88
C THR A 229 19.55 11.99 6.60
N PRO A 230 20.24 11.98 5.46
CA PRO A 230 21.12 13.08 5.05
C PRO A 230 20.36 14.39 4.95
N GLN A 231 20.96 15.46 5.49
CA GLN A 231 20.36 16.80 5.44
C GLN A 231 20.06 17.26 4.01
N ALA A 232 20.84 16.82 3.03
CA ALA A 232 20.62 17.12 1.61
C ALA A 232 19.28 16.57 1.10
N PHE A 233 18.95 15.33 1.45
CA PHE A 233 17.68 14.71 1.07
C PHE A 233 16.50 15.43 1.72
N LEU A 234 16.57 15.70 3.04
CA LEU A 234 15.53 16.47 3.73
C LEU A 234 15.32 17.85 3.09
N LYS A 235 16.39 18.58 2.79
CA LYS A 235 16.30 19.89 2.12
C LYS A 235 15.64 19.77 0.74
N LYS A 236 16.04 18.79 -0.07
CA LYS A 236 15.43 18.54 -1.39
C LYS A 236 13.94 18.18 -1.27
N SER A 237 13.54 17.38 -0.28
CA SER A 237 12.11 17.12 -0.03
C SER A 237 11.36 18.41 0.34
N LEU A 238 11.94 19.26 1.20
CA LEU A 238 11.35 20.55 1.57
C LEU A 238 11.27 21.54 0.41
N GLU A 239 12.17 21.45 -0.57
CA GLU A 239 12.09 22.23 -1.82
C GLU A 239 10.87 21.86 -2.66
N VAL A 240 10.41 20.60 -2.59
CA VAL A 240 9.15 20.16 -3.21
C VAL A 240 7.96 20.63 -2.36
N VAL A 241 7.99 20.41 -1.04
CA VAL A 241 6.92 20.81 -0.10
C VAL A 241 6.59 22.30 -0.23
N ARG A 242 7.60 23.18 -0.27
CA ARG A 242 7.39 24.64 -0.33
C ARG A 242 6.67 25.13 -1.59
N LYS A 243 6.51 24.27 -2.62
CA LYS A 243 5.77 24.61 -3.84
C LYS A 243 4.24 24.54 -3.66
N GLY A 244 3.77 24.04 -2.51
CA GLY A 244 2.39 24.28 -2.05
C GLY A 244 1.32 23.37 -2.63
N TRP A 245 1.69 22.21 -3.19
CA TRP A 245 0.73 21.23 -3.73
C TRP A 245 0.51 20.01 -2.81
N GLY A 246 1.00 20.08 -1.56
CA GLY A 246 0.69 19.15 -0.48
C GLY A 246 1.68 18.00 -0.29
N GLN A 247 2.34 17.52 -1.35
CA GLN A 247 3.32 16.42 -1.26
C GLN A 247 4.78 16.94 -1.24
N PRO A 248 5.75 16.12 -0.80
CA PRO A 248 5.57 14.87 -0.05
C PRO A 248 5.11 15.12 1.39
N ALA A 249 4.32 14.21 1.95
CA ALA A 249 4.20 14.11 3.40
C ALA A 249 5.53 13.61 4.00
N LEU A 250 5.81 14.01 5.24
CA LEU A 250 7.02 13.63 5.97
C LEU A 250 6.66 12.69 7.12
N TYR A 251 7.11 11.45 7.06
CA TYR A 251 6.88 10.46 8.11
C TYR A 251 8.14 10.26 8.95
N ASN A 252 8.01 10.19 10.28
CA ASN A 252 9.14 9.94 11.17
C ASN A 252 9.45 8.43 11.23
N THR A 253 10.53 8.01 10.56
CA THR A 253 10.97 6.62 10.49
C THR A 253 11.24 6.02 11.87
N ASP A 254 11.83 6.79 12.79
CA ASP A 254 12.17 6.29 14.12
C ASP A 254 10.90 5.98 14.93
N THR A 255 9.85 6.81 14.82
CA THR A 255 8.55 6.58 15.45
C THR A 255 7.81 5.39 14.83
N VAL A 256 7.78 5.32 13.50
CA VAL A 256 7.13 4.23 12.75
C VAL A 256 7.73 2.86 13.12
N ILE A 257 9.06 2.78 13.24
CA ILE A 257 9.73 1.56 13.72
C ILE A 257 9.32 1.24 15.16
N GLN A 258 9.30 2.23 16.06
CA GLN A 258 8.91 2.01 17.46
C GLN A 258 7.47 1.52 17.59
N GLU A 259 6.53 2.09 16.83
CA GLU A 259 5.12 1.68 16.80
C GLU A 259 5.00 0.19 16.40
N MET A 260 5.71 -0.23 15.36
CA MET A 260 5.71 -1.64 14.93
C MET A 260 6.34 -2.58 15.96
N LEU A 261 7.45 -2.19 16.59
CA LEU A 261 8.07 -2.98 17.64
C LEU A 261 7.13 -3.16 18.84
N ILE A 262 6.43 -2.10 19.26
CA ILE A 262 5.41 -2.15 20.32
C ILE A 262 4.27 -3.09 19.91
N ALA A 263 3.90 -3.09 18.63
CA ALA A 263 2.89 -3.97 18.06
C ALA A 263 3.40 -5.42 17.79
N GLY A 264 4.60 -5.77 18.25
CA GLY A 264 5.13 -7.14 18.25
C GLY A 264 5.90 -7.56 17.00
N LYS A 265 6.26 -6.62 16.12
CA LYS A 265 7.05 -6.93 14.91
C LYS A 265 8.53 -7.11 15.27
N THR A 266 9.22 -7.91 14.45
CA THR A 266 10.68 -7.98 14.51
C THR A 266 11.30 -6.64 14.07
N ILE A 267 12.56 -6.40 14.45
CA ILE A 267 13.24 -5.17 14.04
C ILE A 267 13.47 -5.13 12.53
N GLU A 268 13.70 -6.28 11.91
CA GLU A 268 13.85 -6.44 10.46
C GLU A 268 12.55 -6.08 9.74
N ASP A 269 11.41 -6.59 10.21
CA ASP A 269 10.11 -6.28 9.62
C ASP A 269 9.72 -4.82 9.82
N ALA A 270 10.01 -4.26 11.01
CA ALA A 270 9.75 -2.86 11.30
C ALA A 270 10.58 -1.92 10.40
N ARG A 271 11.85 -2.25 10.11
CA ARG A 271 12.70 -1.44 9.21
C ARG A 271 12.29 -1.51 7.75
N CYS A 272 11.65 -2.61 7.33
CA CYS A 272 11.08 -2.76 6.00
C CYS A 272 9.67 -2.16 5.86
N GLY A 273 9.04 -1.75 6.96
CA GLY A 273 7.70 -1.16 6.97
C GLY A 273 7.68 0.34 6.67
N GLY A 274 6.51 0.94 6.91
CA GLY A 274 6.28 2.34 6.65
C GLY A 274 4.83 2.72 6.88
N ASN A 275 4.41 3.81 6.23
CA ASN A 275 3.03 4.28 6.27
C ASN A 275 2.35 3.97 4.93
N SER A 276 1.16 3.35 4.95
CA SER A 276 0.33 3.20 3.75
C SER A 276 -0.88 4.13 3.82
N GLY A 277 -1.73 4.10 2.79
CA GLY A 277 -2.96 4.87 2.80
C GLY A 277 -2.72 6.37 3.03
N CYS A 278 -3.27 6.87 4.14
CA CYS A 278 -3.06 8.23 4.61
C CYS A 278 -1.80 8.35 5.47
N ILE A 279 -1.74 7.63 6.59
CA ILE A 279 -0.68 7.73 7.61
C ILE A 279 -0.44 6.41 8.37
N GLU A 280 -1.05 5.32 7.94
CA GLU A 280 -1.18 4.13 8.78
C GLU A 280 0.08 3.28 8.75
N THR A 281 0.65 3.06 9.94
CA THR A 281 1.88 2.29 10.12
C THR A 281 1.62 0.79 9.94
N GLY A 282 2.43 0.12 9.10
CA GLY A 282 2.33 -1.32 8.88
C GLY A 282 3.61 -1.98 8.37
N ALA A 283 3.75 -3.28 8.64
CA ALA A 283 4.85 -4.10 8.13
C ALA A 283 4.55 -4.58 6.70
N PHE A 284 5.16 -3.91 5.71
CA PHE A 284 4.87 -4.13 4.30
C PHE A 284 5.10 -5.59 3.86
N GLY A 285 4.10 -6.13 3.14
CA GLY A 285 4.00 -7.52 2.67
C GLY A 285 3.97 -8.62 3.74
N LYS A 286 3.82 -8.24 5.01
CA LYS A 286 3.83 -9.16 6.16
C LYS A 286 2.69 -8.93 7.15
N GLU A 287 1.83 -7.96 6.88
CA GLU A 287 0.74 -7.59 7.78
C GLU A 287 -0.55 -7.32 7.00
N ALA A 288 -1.66 -7.79 7.56
CA ALA A 288 -3.00 -7.34 7.22
C ALA A 288 -3.48 -6.42 8.35
N TYR A 289 -3.48 -5.12 8.13
CA TYR A 289 -3.72 -4.09 9.15
C TYR A 289 -4.96 -3.26 8.80
N ILE A 290 -6.10 -3.95 8.81
CA ILE A 290 -7.37 -3.51 8.23
C ILE A 290 -8.01 -2.36 9.02
N LEU A 291 -8.32 -1.26 8.34
CA LEU A 291 -9.13 -0.19 8.90
C LEU A 291 -10.60 -0.57 8.87
N THR A 292 -11.26 -0.41 10.01
CA THR A 292 -12.68 -0.80 10.15
C THR A 292 -13.63 0.39 10.06
N GLY A 293 -13.13 1.62 9.99
CA GLY A 293 -13.92 2.85 9.89
C GLY A 293 -13.70 3.82 11.07
N TYR A 294 -14.15 5.05 10.88
CA TYR A 294 -13.92 6.15 11.82
C TYR A 294 -14.86 6.11 13.04
N MET A 295 -14.40 6.66 14.17
CA MET A 295 -15.21 6.85 15.38
C MET A 295 -15.40 8.35 15.65
N ASN A 296 -16.65 8.81 15.76
CA ASN A 296 -16.96 10.21 15.99
C ASN A 296 -16.93 10.56 17.49
N LEU A 297 -15.73 10.78 18.03
CA LEU A 297 -15.53 11.12 19.45
C LEU A 297 -16.28 12.40 19.88
N PRO A 298 -16.31 13.50 19.10
CA PRO A 298 -17.12 14.66 19.45
C PRO A 298 -18.62 14.36 19.56
N LYS A 299 -19.16 13.50 18.68
CA LYS A 299 -20.57 13.09 18.76
C LYS A 299 -20.87 12.29 20.02
N ILE A 300 -19.93 11.46 20.47
CA ILE A 300 -20.06 10.73 21.74
C ILE A 300 -20.13 11.70 22.91
N LEU A 301 -19.33 12.78 22.89
CA LEU A 301 -19.43 13.86 23.88
C LEU A 301 -20.78 14.57 23.81
N GLU A 302 -21.28 14.92 22.62
CA GLU A 302 -22.60 15.54 22.46
C GLU A 302 -23.72 14.65 23.04
N ILE A 303 -23.69 13.35 22.78
CA ILE A 303 -24.63 12.37 23.35
C ILE A 303 -24.49 12.27 24.88
N THR A 304 -23.26 12.38 25.40
CA THR A 304 -23.01 12.44 26.85
C THR A 304 -23.71 13.65 27.47
N LEU A 305 -23.58 14.82 26.82
CA LEU A 305 -24.20 16.09 27.24
C LEU A 305 -25.72 16.14 27.02
N HIS A 306 -26.30 15.14 26.39
CA HIS A 306 -27.75 15.01 26.22
C HIS A 306 -28.27 13.70 26.83
N ASN A 307 -27.54 13.16 27.83
CA ASN A 307 -27.94 11.99 28.60
C ASN A 307 -28.35 10.78 27.73
N GLY A 308 -27.62 10.54 26.64
CA GLY A 308 -27.86 9.43 25.71
C GLY A 308 -28.72 9.75 24.49
N LEU A 309 -29.35 10.93 24.44
CA LEU A 309 -30.10 11.40 23.28
C LEU A 309 -29.17 12.00 22.22
N ASP A 310 -29.37 11.65 20.97
CA ASP A 310 -28.81 12.39 19.84
C ASP A 310 -29.76 13.54 19.46
N PRO A 311 -29.36 14.81 19.65
CA PRO A 311 -30.22 15.95 19.35
C PRO A 311 -30.56 16.11 17.86
N LEU A 312 -29.71 15.61 16.96
CA LEU A 312 -29.93 15.73 15.52
C LEU A 312 -31.01 14.75 15.03
N SER A 313 -30.97 13.50 15.48
CA SER A 313 -31.95 12.48 15.07
C SER A 313 -33.16 12.37 15.98
N GLY A 314 -33.10 12.96 17.19
CA GLY A 314 -34.12 12.81 18.23
C GLY A 314 -34.19 11.40 18.81
N LYS A 315 -33.20 10.54 18.53
CA LYS A 315 -33.18 9.14 18.99
C LYS A 315 -32.24 8.97 20.17
N LYS A 316 -32.63 8.11 21.10
CA LYS A 316 -31.73 7.67 22.17
C LYS A 316 -30.73 6.65 21.60
N LEU A 317 -29.50 7.09 21.40
CA LEU A 317 -28.42 6.28 20.82
C LEU A 317 -27.43 5.77 21.88
N GLY A 318 -27.28 6.50 22.99
CA GLY A 318 -26.34 6.19 24.06
C GLY A 318 -27.00 5.78 25.37
N LEU A 319 -26.17 5.70 26.41
CA LEU A 319 -26.58 5.39 27.78
C LEU A 319 -27.21 6.62 28.47
N GLU A 320 -28.04 6.41 29.48
CA GLU A 320 -28.43 7.49 30.41
C GLU A 320 -27.32 7.65 31.47
N THR A 321 -26.35 8.51 31.20
CA THR A 321 -25.21 8.76 32.09
C THR A 321 -25.44 9.82 33.16
N GLY A 322 -26.63 10.42 33.19
CA GLY A 322 -27.01 11.50 34.10
C GLY A 322 -27.25 12.82 33.37
N ASP A 323 -27.95 13.72 34.06
CA ASP A 323 -28.16 15.10 33.63
C ASP A 323 -26.85 15.89 33.82
N PRO A 324 -26.24 16.44 32.76
CA PRO A 324 -24.95 17.11 32.86
C PRO A 324 -24.95 18.35 33.76
N GLU A 325 -26.09 19.01 33.95
CA GLU A 325 -26.20 20.15 34.86
C GLU A 325 -26.05 19.75 36.34
N LYS A 326 -26.12 18.44 36.63
CA LYS A 326 -25.98 17.89 37.99
C LYS A 326 -24.58 17.38 38.31
N PHE A 327 -23.66 17.37 37.34
CA PHE A 327 -22.28 17.00 37.63
C PHE A 327 -21.58 18.10 38.44
N SER A 328 -21.04 17.71 39.59
CA SER A 328 -20.39 18.64 40.53
C SER A 328 -18.89 18.84 40.23
N THR A 329 -18.31 17.96 39.41
CA THR A 329 -16.89 17.96 39.07
C THR A 329 -16.67 17.63 37.59
N TYR A 330 -15.51 18.01 37.05
CA TYR A 330 -15.10 17.61 35.71
C TYR A 330 -14.96 16.10 35.60
N GLU A 331 -14.47 15.46 36.65
CA GLU A 331 -14.26 14.01 36.74
C GLU A 331 -15.58 13.25 36.54
N GLU A 332 -16.69 13.73 37.12
CA GLU A 332 -18.01 13.13 36.90
C GLU A 332 -18.46 13.17 35.43
N LEU A 333 -18.27 14.32 34.77
CA LEU A 333 -18.53 14.45 33.33
C LEU A 333 -17.62 13.53 32.50
N PHE A 334 -16.33 13.45 32.86
CA PHE A 334 -15.39 12.61 32.14
C PHE A 334 -15.67 11.11 32.32
N GLU A 335 -16.10 10.68 33.51
CA GLU A 335 -16.59 9.33 33.74
C GLU A 335 -17.86 9.01 32.93
N ALA A 336 -18.80 9.96 32.84
CA ALA A 336 -19.97 9.82 31.97
C ALA A 336 -19.56 9.65 30.50
N TYR A 337 -18.63 10.47 30.01
CA TYR A 337 -18.08 10.35 28.66
C TYR A 337 -17.38 9.01 28.42
N LYS A 338 -16.56 8.53 29.36
CA LYS A 338 -15.90 7.21 29.26
C LYS A 338 -16.90 6.06 29.17
N LYS A 339 -18.02 6.14 29.91
CA LYS A 339 -19.10 5.14 29.82
C LYS A 339 -19.74 5.14 28.43
N GLN A 340 -20.03 6.32 27.87
CA GLN A 340 -20.56 6.43 26.50
C GLN A 340 -19.56 5.92 25.47
N LEU A 341 -18.29 6.30 25.59
CA LEU A 341 -17.23 5.86 24.69
C LEU A 341 -17.11 4.33 24.69
N LYS A 342 -17.07 3.71 25.87
CA LYS A 342 -17.08 2.25 25.99
C LYS A 342 -18.29 1.62 25.32
N HIS A 343 -19.49 2.17 25.52
CA HIS A 343 -20.72 1.67 24.91
C HIS A 343 -20.63 1.62 23.37
N PHE A 344 -20.19 2.72 22.73
CA PHE A 344 -20.08 2.77 21.28
C PHE A 344 -18.91 1.93 20.74
N ILE A 345 -17.79 1.82 21.47
CA ILE A 345 -16.70 0.89 21.13
C ILE A 345 -17.18 -0.56 21.17
N ASP A 346 -17.92 -0.97 22.20
CA ASP A 346 -18.43 -2.34 22.31
C ASP A 346 -19.34 -2.69 21.12
N ILE A 347 -20.21 -1.76 20.72
CA ILE A 347 -21.06 -1.89 19.52
C ILE A 347 -20.19 -2.05 18.26
N LYS A 348 -19.20 -1.17 18.09
CA LYS A 348 -18.30 -1.18 16.93
C LYS A 348 -17.52 -2.50 16.84
N VAL A 349 -16.91 -2.95 17.93
CA VAL A 349 -16.12 -4.19 17.98
C VAL A 349 -17.01 -5.41 17.74
N LYS A 350 -18.23 -5.43 18.29
CA LYS A 350 -19.20 -6.50 17.99
C LYS A 350 -19.51 -6.57 16.50
N GLY A 351 -19.75 -5.43 15.85
CA GLY A 351 -19.96 -5.36 14.41
C GLY A 351 -18.75 -5.84 13.62
N ASN A 352 -17.55 -5.38 13.99
CA ASN A 352 -16.31 -5.78 13.33
C ASN A 352 -16.10 -7.31 13.35
N ARG A 353 -16.35 -7.98 14.49
CA ARG A 353 -16.23 -9.44 14.62
C ARG A 353 -17.20 -10.23 13.74
N ILE A 354 -18.36 -9.64 13.44
CA ILE A 354 -19.34 -10.26 12.53
C ILE A 354 -18.86 -10.07 11.08
N ILE A 355 -18.43 -8.86 10.72
CA ILE A 355 -17.94 -8.53 9.38
C ILE A 355 -16.70 -9.33 9.02
N GLU A 356 -15.77 -9.54 9.95
CA GLU A 356 -14.52 -10.30 9.73
C GLU A 356 -14.76 -11.78 9.38
N ARG A 357 -15.93 -12.34 9.73
CA ARG A 357 -16.29 -13.73 9.42
C ARG A 357 -17.01 -13.90 8.09
N LEU A 358 -17.43 -12.80 7.46
CA LEU A 358 -18.06 -12.79 6.14
C LEU A 358 -16.98 -12.77 5.06
#